data_AF-A0A9E0PJH4-F1
#
_entry.id   AF-A0A9E0PJH4-F1
#
_cell.length_a   1.000
_cell.length_b   1.000
_cell.length_c   1.000
_cell.angle_alpha   90.00
_cell.angle_beta   90.00
_cell.angle_gamma   90.00
#
_symmetry.space_group_name_H-M   'P 1'
#
loop_
_entity.id
_entity.type
_entity.pdbx_description
1 polymer ?
#
loop_
_entity_poly.entity_id
_entity_poly.type
_entity_poly.pdbx_seq_one_letter_code
_entity_poly.pdbx_strand_id
1 'polypeptide(L)'
;MTPYRKKLSSAHFNKMLKTALCFTPLFFASTPSYAGEVVSYDELKKIQATLESEKKQLSTLDEKSQNIEKELSSFRQRLIMLNEKIRSNERDLLSLKSERTKLEDQKQKLLDSFSNNEEDQKQLIMALEKIALHPPVLQLLNPSNNKSKIETTIILNTLLPQLREKSAHLQEQIQELSHIENQLGMEHHLENKTKETIRKQYAELSKMLEQRAHLFEETNTESIAHKNKIQELSSKANSLQELIASLEASQKNRAPKAKNNTTTKPQKLTPQKQETAQNQKTQRNQTAFNLNLTLPVQGKIINQFGEKLDEGLPLQGIRLETNKGSPVIAPYKGEVLFVGPFRNYGNILIIKHDDELHSLIAGLDKINTVVGHKVITGEPLGTISNDNAIKPIVYYELRDHGTPINPIKGLQKIRHQN
;
A
#
# COMPACT_ATOMS: atom_id res chain seq x y z
N MET A 1 -42.11 2.25 -13.21
CA MET A 1 -42.18 2.93 -14.53
C MET A 1 -40.77 3.40 -14.84
N THR A 2 -40.02 3.05 -15.87
CA THR A 2 -40.13 2.24 -17.10
C THR A 2 -38.68 2.17 -17.64
N PRO A 3 -38.14 1.04 -18.12
CA PRO A 3 -36.83 1.01 -18.75
C PRO A 3 -36.93 1.27 -20.27
N TYR A 4 -35.96 2.02 -20.80
CA TYR A 4 -35.86 2.36 -22.23
C TYR A 4 -35.27 1.19 -23.01
N ARG A 5 -36.05 0.69 -23.97
CA ARG A 5 -35.83 -0.48 -24.81
C ARG A 5 -35.47 0.02 -26.21
N LYS A 6 -34.35 -0.39 -26.80
CA LYS A 6 -34.16 -0.32 -28.26
C LYS A 6 -33.83 -1.70 -28.81
N LYS A 7 -34.82 -2.25 -29.52
CA LYS A 7 -34.74 -3.34 -30.49
C LYS A 7 -34.30 -2.76 -31.84
N LEU A 8 -33.50 -3.51 -32.59
CA LEU A 8 -33.46 -3.58 -34.07
C LEU A 8 -33.08 -5.05 -34.39
N SER A 9 -34.04 -5.93 -34.68
CA SER A 9 -34.56 -6.31 -36.02
C SER A 9 -33.44 -6.83 -36.94
N SER A 10 -33.18 -8.13 -37.04
CA SER A 10 -33.84 -9.17 -37.86
C SER A 10 -34.03 -8.80 -39.34
N ALA A 11 -33.32 -9.49 -40.24
CA ALA A 11 -33.87 -10.04 -41.49
C ALA A 11 -32.82 -10.84 -42.30
N HIS A 12 -33.14 -12.12 -42.51
CA HIS A 12 -33.05 -12.88 -43.77
C HIS A 12 -31.72 -13.01 -44.54
N PHE A 13 -31.19 -14.24 -44.65
CA PHE A 13 -31.11 -14.92 -45.96
C PHE A 13 -30.85 -16.45 -45.87
N ASN A 14 -31.89 -17.20 -46.24
CA ASN A 14 -31.95 -18.44 -47.02
C ASN A 14 -31.28 -19.78 -46.64
N LYS A 15 -32.20 -20.72 -46.36
CA LYS A 15 -32.23 -22.17 -46.69
C LYS A 15 -31.86 -22.50 -48.15
N MET A 16 -31.10 -23.58 -48.34
CA MET A 16 -31.32 -24.69 -49.32
C MET A 16 -30.50 -25.88 -48.80
N LEU A 17 -31.07 -27.00 -48.34
CA LEU A 17 -31.73 -28.10 -49.08
C LEU A 17 -30.79 -28.81 -50.09
N LYS A 18 -30.25 -29.99 -49.73
CA LYS A 18 -30.56 -31.28 -50.39
C LYS A 18 -29.77 -32.46 -49.80
N THR A 19 -30.52 -33.52 -49.56
CA THR A 19 -30.19 -34.91 -49.25
C THR A 19 -29.50 -35.63 -50.41
N ALA A 20 -28.53 -36.50 -50.13
CA ALA A 20 -28.25 -37.68 -50.94
C ALA A 20 -27.61 -38.80 -50.11
N LEU A 21 -28.27 -39.95 -50.18
CA LEU A 21 -27.99 -41.24 -49.54
C LEU A 21 -26.92 -42.00 -50.35
N CYS A 22 -26.32 -43.02 -49.70
CA CYS A 22 -25.75 -44.25 -50.26
C CYS A 22 -24.23 -44.39 -50.51
N PHE A 23 -23.77 -45.56 -50.01
CA PHE A 23 -22.68 -46.44 -50.49
C PHE A 23 -21.24 -46.21 -50.01
N THR A 24 -20.90 -46.92 -48.92
CA THR A 24 -19.58 -47.55 -48.74
C THR A 24 -19.44 -48.75 -49.69
N PRO A 25 -18.23 -49.01 -50.22
CA PRO A 25 -17.43 -50.09 -49.63
C PRO A 25 -15.92 -49.81 -49.49
N LEU A 26 -15.31 -50.54 -48.56
CA LEU A 26 -13.86 -50.76 -48.40
C LEU A 26 -13.19 -51.20 -49.72
N PHE A 27 -12.01 -50.66 -50.06
CA PHE A 27 -10.73 -51.41 -50.14
C PHE A 27 -9.57 -50.53 -50.67
N PHE A 28 -8.47 -50.51 -49.89
CA PHE A 28 -7.06 -50.49 -50.27
C PHE A 28 -6.42 -49.38 -51.15
N ALA A 29 -5.43 -48.74 -50.51
CA ALA A 29 -4.11 -48.37 -51.02
C ALA A 29 -4.01 -47.30 -52.13
N SER A 30 -3.84 -46.05 -51.70
CA SER A 30 -2.89 -45.13 -52.33
C SER A 30 -2.21 -44.28 -51.25
N THR A 31 -0.89 -44.42 -51.16
CA THR A 31 -0.03 -43.57 -50.34
C THR A 31 -0.18 -42.12 -50.80
N PRO A 32 -0.39 -41.14 -49.91
CA PRO A 32 -0.19 -39.75 -50.29
C PRO A 32 1.29 -39.60 -50.66
N SER A 33 1.55 -39.48 -51.96
CA SER A 33 2.82 -38.98 -52.47
C SER A 33 3.00 -37.59 -51.88
N TYR A 34 3.97 -37.45 -50.98
CA TYR A 34 4.41 -36.18 -50.42
C TYR A 34 5.05 -35.40 -51.58
N ALA A 35 4.23 -34.69 -52.35
CA ALA A 35 4.69 -33.72 -53.32
C ALA A 35 5.32 -32.57 -52.52
N GLY A 36 6.65 -32.60 -52.40
CA GLY A 36 7.43 -31.51 -51.83
C GLY A 36 7.18 -30.26 -52.64
N GLU A 37 6.48 -29.30 -52.03
CA GLU A 37 6.38 -27.94 -52.50
C GLU A 37 7.81 -27.38 -52.54
N VAL A 38 8.35 -27.22 -53.75
CA VAL A 38 9.69 -26.67 -53.97
C VAL A 38 9.60 -25.18 -53.66
N VAL A 39 9.90 -24.82 -52.41
CA VAL A 39 10.00 -23.43 -51.96
C VAL A 39 10.96 -22.69 -52.89
N SER A 40 10.47 -21.61 -53.52
CA SER A 40 11.20 -20.86 -54.53
C SER A 40 12.32 -20.03 -53.90
N TYR A 41 13.48 -19.96 -54.57
CA TYR A 41 14.65 -19.19 -54.09
C TYR A 41 14.33 -17.69 -53.87
N ASP A 42 13.31 -17.18 -54.56
CA ASP A 42 12.83 -15.80 -54.47
C ASP A 42 11.96 -15.56 -53.22
N GLU A 43 11.28 -16.59 -52.72
CA GLU A 43 10.53 -16.55 -51.45
C GLU A 43 11.48 -16.56 -50.25
N LEU A 44 12.58 -17.32 -50.33
CA LEU A 44 13.62 -17.33 -49.31
C LEU A 44 14.28 -15.95 -49.13
N LYS A 45 14.52 -15.24 -50.23
CA LYS A 45 15.12 -13.89 -50.19
C LYS A 45 14.15 -12.85 -49.61
N LYS A 46 12.85 -12.98 -49.90
CA LYS A 46 11.79 -12.17 -49.27
C LYS A 46 11.67 -12.46 -47.77
N ILE A 47 11.76 -13.72 -47.36
CA ILE A 47 11.73 -14.13 -45.95
C ILE A 47 12.95 -13.58 -45.20
N GLN A 48 14.15 -13.63 -45.78
CA GLN A 48 15.35 -13.03 -45.18
C GLN A 48 15.23 -11.50 -45.05
N ALA A 49 14.71 -10.82 -46.06
CA ALA A 49 14.49 -9.38 -46.00
C ALA A 49 13.44 -9.00 -44.94
N THR A 50 12.37 -9.78 -44.78
CA THR A 50 11.40 -9.58 -43.69
C THR A 50 12.04 -9.80 -42.33
N LEU A 51 12.88 -10.83 -42.18
CA LEU A 51 13.55 -11.16 -40.92
C LEU A 51 14.55 -10.07 -40.49
N GLU A 52 15.30 -9.48 -41.45
CA GLU A 52 16.17 -8.33 -41.17
C GLU A 52 15.38 -7.07 -40.79
N SER A 53 14.24 -6.82 -41.46
CA SER A 53 13.37 -5.68 -41.13
C SER A 53 12.72 -5.82 -39.76
N GLU A 54 12.28 -7.04 -39.40
CA GLU A 54 11.73 -7.36 -38.08
C GLU A 54 12.82 -7.28 -37.00
N LYS A 55 14.05 -7.70 -37.28
CA LYS A 55 15.18 -7.57 -36.34
C LYS A 55 15.55 -6.11 -36.05
N LYS A 56 15.45 -5.21 -37.05
CA LYS A 56 15.62 -3.77 -36.84
C LYS A 56 14.48 -3.17 -36.01
N GLN A 57 13.24 -3.58 -36.28
CA GLN A 57 12.10 -3.17 -35.45
C GLN A 57 12.26 -3.65 -34.01
N LEU A 58 12.81 -4.85 -33.81
CA LEU A 58 13.12 -5.42 -32.51
C LEU A 58 14.09 -4.55 -31.71
N SER A 59 15.20 -4.10 -32.32
CA SER A 59 16.17 -3.26 -31.60
C SER A 59 15.57 -1.92 -31.19
N THR A 60 14.76 -1.31 -32.06
CA THR A 60 14.07 -0.04 -31.73
C THR A 60 13.03 -0.22 -30.63
N LEU A 61 12.43 -1.40 -30.54
CA LEU A 61 11.43 -1.72 -29.51
C LEU A 61 12.10 -2.05 -28.17
N ASP A 62 13.24 -2.76 -28.18
CA ASP A 62 14.06 -3.00 -27.00
C ASP A 62 14.55 -1.68 -26.38
N GLU A 63 15.00 -0.73 -27.22
CA GLU A 63 15.37 0.63 -26.76
C GLU A 63 14.19 1.37 -26.12
N LYS A 64 12.98 1.27 -26.70
CA LYS A 64 11.76 1.85 -26.12
C LYS A 64 11.40 1.20 -24.79
N SER A 65 11.44 -0.14 -24.72
CA SER A 65 11.18 -0.91 -23.50
C SER A 65 12.15 -0.51 -22.38
N GLN A 66 13.44 -0.39 -22.68
CA GLN A 66 14.45 0.04 -21.72
C GLN A 66 14.23 1.47 -21.23
N ASN A 67 13.80 2.39 -22.11
CA ASN A 67 13.50 3.76 -21.71
C ASN A 67 12.25 3.83 -20.81
N ILE A 68 11.19 3.08 -21.16
CA ILE A 68 9.98 2.99 -20.33
C ILE A 68 10.30 2.37 -18.96
N GLU A 69 11.13 1.32 -18.91
CA GLU A 69 11.59 0.73 -17.65
C GLU A 69 12.35 1.75 -16.77
N LYS A 70 13.23 2.55 -17.37
CA LYS A 70 13.93 3.64 -16.66
C LYS A 70 12.95 4.68 -16.13
N GLU A 71 11.99 5.12 -16.96
CA GLU A 71 10.96 6.07 -16.55
C GLU A 71 10.11 5.52 -15.39
N LEU A 72 9.62 4.29 -15.49
CA LEU A 72 8.89 3.60 -14.44
C LEU A 72 9.71 3.47 -13.15
N SER A 73 11.01 3.18 -13.25
CA SER A 73 11.89 3.10 -12.09
C SER A 73 12.04 4.45 -11.38
N SER A 74 12.24 5.54 -12.13
CA SER A 74 12.31 6.91 -11.58
C SER A 74 10.97 7.33 -10.98
N PHE A 75 9.86 6.95 -11.61
CA PHE A 75 8.51 7.23 -11.16
C PHE A 75 8.21 6.52 -9.84
N ARG A 76 8.61 5.25 -9.74
CA ARG A 76 8.51 4.43 -8.53
C ARG A 76 9.29 5.04 -7.36
N GLN A 77 10.51 5.52 -7.59
CA GLN A 77 11.29 6.22 -6.57
C GLN A 77 10.58 7.49 -6.08
N ARG A 78 10.02 8.30 -6.99
CA ARG A 78 9.23 9.48 -6.60
C ARG A 78 8.01 9.13 -5.77
N LEU A 79 7.28 8.06 -6.13
CA LEU A 79 6.14 7.57 -5.35
C LEU A 79 6.54 7.15 -3.92
N ILE A 80 7.66 6.44 -3.78
CA ILE A 80 8.18 6.03 -2.48
C ILE A 80 8.56 7.25 -1.65
N MET A 81 9.33 8.19 -2.21
CA MET A 81 9.71 9.43 -1.52
C MET A 81 8.50 10.26 -1.09
N LEU A 82 7.50 10.41 -1.97
CA LEU A 82 6.26 11.13 -1.64
C LEU A 82 5.52 10.44 -0.50
N ASN A 83 5.41 9.11 -0.54
CA ASN A 83 4.75 8.34 0.50
C ASN A 83 5.50 8.40 1.84
N GLU A 84 6.83 8.32 1.84
CA GLU A 84 7.64 8.51 3.05
C GLU A 84 7.41 9.90 3.65
N LYS A 85 7.31 10.94 2.81
CA LYS A 85 7.00 12.29 3.26
C LYS A 85 5.60 12.40 3.86
N ILE A 86 4.59 11.76 3.24
CA ILE A 86 3.22 11.68 3.80
C ILE A 86 3.27 11.01 5.18
N ARG A 87 3.93 9.84 5.29
CA ARG A 87 4.03 9.10 6.56
C ARG A 87 4.79 9.87 7.63
N SER A 88 5.80 10.67 7.26
CA SER A 88 6.47 11.58 8.20
C SER A 88 5.50 12.63 8.71
N ASN A 89 4.83 13.35 7.80
CA ASN A 89 3.85 14.39 8.17
C ASN A 89 2.70 13.83 9.01
N GLU A 90 2.24 12.60 8.75
CA GLU A 90 1.21 11.94 9.55
C GLU A 90 1.70 11.58 10.96
N ARG A 91 2.96 11.19 11.12
CA ARG A 91 3.56 10.99 12.45
C ARG A 91 3.66 12.31 13.21
N ASP A 92 4.10 13.36 12.55
CA ASP A 92 4.22 14.71 13.14
C ASP A 92 2.83 15.25 13.52
N LEU A 93 1.80 14.95 12.72
CA LEU A 93 0.42 15.29 13.03
C LEU A 93 -0.10 14.55 14.27
N LEU A 94 0.31 13.30 14.47
CA LEU A 94 -0.07 12.53 15.66
C LEU A 94 0.62 13.04 16.92
N SER A 95 1.91 13.37 16.86
CA SER A 95 2.62 13.96 18.00
C SER A 95 2.04 15.32 18.37
N LEU A 96 1.78 16.18 17.38
CA LEU A 96 1.19 17.50 17.61
C LEU A 96 -0.20 17.41 18.24
N LYS A 97 -1.05 16.47 17.78
CA LYS A 97 -2.35 16.22 18.42
C LYS A 97 -2.20 15.76 19.87
N SER A 98 -1.23 14.91 20.16
CA SER A 98 -0.98 14.44 21.53
C SER A 98 -0.52 15.59 22.43
N GLU A 99 0.32 16.48 21.94
CA GLU A 99 0.78 17.67 22.67
C GLU A 99 -0.39 18.61 22.96
N ARG A 100 -1.20 18.90 21.94
CA ARG A 100 -2.41 19.72 22.09
C ARG A 100 -3.36 19.17 23.14
N THR A 101 -3.59 17.85 23.17
CA THR A 101 -4.46 17.25 24.20
C THR A 101 -3.90 17.40 25.63
N LYS A 102 -2.57 17.42 25.79
CA LYS A 102 -1.95 17.67 27.10
C LYS A 102 -2.13 19.12 27.52
N LEU A 103 -1.94 20.07 26.60
CA LEU A 103 -2.18 21.49 26.86
C LEU A 103 -3.66 21.79 27.15
N GLU A 104 -4.58 21.14 26.44
CA GLU A 104 -6.02 21.22 26.70
C GLU A 104 -6.37 20.70 28.12
N ASP A 105 -5.76 19.58 28.55
CA ASP A 105 -5.94 19.04 29.90
C ASP A 105 -5.35 19.97 30.98
N GLN A 106 -4.17 20.54 30.74
CA GLN A 106 -3.57 21.54 31.64
C GLN A 106 -4.43 22.79 31.76
N LYS A 107 -4.93 23.31 30.63
CA LYS A 107 -5.88 24.43 30.62
C LYS A 107 -7.13 24.10 31.43
N GLN A 108 -7.70 22.92 31.23
CA GLN A 108 -8.92 22.52 31.93
C GLN A 108 -8.68 22.43 33.44
N LYS A 109 -7.59 21.79 33.88
CA LYS A 109 -7.22 21.74 35.30
C LYS A 109 -7.06 23.12 35.93
N LEU A 110 -6.45 24.06 35.19
CA LEU A 110 -6.28 25.42 35.64
C LEU A 110 -7.64 26.14 35.75
N LEU A 111 -8.51 26.00 34.75
CA LEU A 111 -9.89 26.53 34.79
C LEU A 111 -10.70 25.95 35.95
N ASP A 112 -10.60 24.65 36.20
CA ASP A 112 -11.25 24.00 37.33
C ASP A 112 -10.73 24.56 38.66
N SER A 113 -9.43 24.88 38.76
CA SER A 113 -8.84 25.53 39.93
C SER A 113 -9.37 26.97 40.13
N PHE A 114 -9.64 27.70 39.04
CA PHE A 114 -10.29 29.01 39.12
C PHE A 114 -11.73 28.88 39.64
N SER A 115 -12.52 27.96 39.09
CA SER A 115 -13.90 27.74 39.53
C SER A 115 -13.99 27.27 40.98
N ASN A 116 -13.08 26.41 41.43
CA ASN A 116 -13.04 25.94 42.83
C ASN A 116 -12.69 27.06 43.82
N ASN A 117 -11.97 28.09 43.36
CA ASN A 117 -11.55 29.24 44.16
C ASN A 117 -12.39 30.50 43.89
N GLU A 118 -13.54 30.39 43.22
CA GLU A 118 -14.32 31.54 42.74
C GLU A 118 -14.74 32.47 43.89
N GLU A 119 -15.15 31.91 45.02
CA GLU A 119 -15.59 32.68 46.19
C GLU A 119 -14.41 33.41 46.85
N ASP A 120 -13.26 32.73 46.98
CA ASP A 120 -12.00 33.30 47.49
C ASP A 120 -11.52 34.46 46.61
N GLN A 121 -11.65 34.32 45.29
CA GLN A 121 -11.28 35.34 44.31
C GLN A 121 -12.23 36.54 44.35
N LYS A 122 -13.54 36.33 44.48
CA LYS A 122 -14.51 37.42 44.68
C LYS A 122 -14.20 38.21 45.95
N GLN A 123 -13.93 37.52 47.05
CA GLN A 123 -13.54 38.15 48.31
C GLN A 123 -12.24 38.93 48.19
N LEU A 124 -11.25 38.41 47.47
CA LEU A 124 -10.00 39.10 47.17
C LEU A 124 -10.24 40.38 46.37
N ILE A 125 -11.02 40.32 45.28
CA ILE A 125 -11.35 41.48 44.44
C ILE A 125 -12.09 42.54 45.25
N MET A 126 -13.11 42.14 46.02
CA MET A 126 -13.85 43.06 46.90
C MET A 126 -12.94 43.70 47.96
N ALA A 127 -12.00 42.94 48.53
CA ALA A 127 -11.03 43.47 49.49
C ALA A 127 -10.07 44.47 48.83
N LEU A 128 -9.56 44.16 47.63
CA LEU A 128 -8.68 45.04 46.86
C LEU A 128 -9.41 46.32 46.43
N GLU A 129 -10.65 46.22 45.94
CA GLU A 129 -11.50 47.36 45.58
C GLU A 129 -11.78 48.25 46.78
N LYS A 130 -12.13 47.67 47.93
CA LYS A 130 -12.35 48.41 49.18
C LYS A 130 -11.09 49.12 49.67
N ILE A 131 -9.92 48.49 49.57
CA ILE A 131 -8.63 49.12 49.93
C ILE A 131 -8.30 50.26 48.97
N ALA A 132 -8.58 50.10 47.66
CA ALA A 132 -8.34 51.13 46.65
C ALA A 132 -9.25 52.35 46.85
N LEU A 133 -10.54 52.13 47.13
CA LEU A 133 -11.54 53.20 47.35
C LEU A 133 -11.41 53.85 48.74
N HIS A 134 -11.05 53.07 49.75
CA HIS A 134 -10.93 53.52 51.14
C HIS A 134 -9.62 53.02 51.77
N PRO A 135 -8.48 53.69 51.49
CA PRO A 135 -7.20 53.26 52.03
C PRO A 135 -7.22 53.32 53.57
N PRO A 136 -7.02 52.19 54.27
CA PRO A 136 -7.05 52.16 55.74
C PRO A 136 -5.95 53.03 56.37
N VAL A 137 -4.92 53.38 55.59
CA VAL A 137 -3.85 54.33 55.98
C VAL A 137 -4.41 55.73 56.26
N LEU A 138 -5.50 56.15 55.62
CA LEU A 138 -6.14 57.44 55.92
C LEU A 138 -6.73 57.48 57.34
N GLN A 139 -7.12 56.33 57.92
CA GLN A 139 -7.58 56.26 59.31
C GLN A 139 -6.43 56.36 60.32
N LEU A 140 -5.20 56.00 59.93
CA LEU A 140 -4.01 56.15 60.77
C LEU A 140 -3.59 57.62 60.96
N LEU A 141 -3.97 58.48 60.01
CA LEU A 141 -3.69 59.92 60.04
C LEU A 141 -4.62 60.71 60.98
N ASN A 142 -5.73 60.11 61.45
CA ASN A 142 -6.63 60.76 62.39
C ASN A 142 -6.04 60.73 63.82
N PRO A 143 -5.84 61.89 64.49
CA PRO A 143 -5.09 61.96 65.75
C PRO A 143 -5.84 61.41 66.98
N SER A 144 -7.15 61.18 66.91
CA SER A 144 -8.03 61.06 68.09
C SER A 144 -8.29 59.63 68.61
N ASN A 145 -7.76 58.56 67.99
CA ASN A 145 -8.03 57.20 68.45
C ASN A 145 -6.78 56.28 68.36
N ASN A 146 -6.02 56.17 69.46
CA ASN A 146 -4.79 55.37 69.51
C ASN A 146 -5.06 53.85 69.50
N LYS A 147 -6.21 53.40 70.01
CA LYS A 147 -6.59 51.98 70.01
C LYS A 147 -6.89 51.47 68.60
N SER A 148 -7.64 52.25 67.82
CA SER A 148 -7.94 51.90 66.43
C SER A 148 -6.69 51.92 65.55
N LYS A 149 -5.68 52.74 65.86
CA LYS A 149 -4.40 52.72 65.15
C LYS A 149 -3.69 51.37 65.31
N ILE A 150 -3.60 50.87 66.54
CA ILE A 150 -2.94 49.59 66.84
C ILE A 150 -3.69 48.43 66.17
N GLU A 151 -5.02 48.40 66.29
CA GLU A 151 -5.86 47.37 65.66
C GLU A 151 -5.72 47.39 64.13
N THR A 152 -5.79 48.57 63.49
CA THR A 152 -5.62 48.71 62.04
C THR A 152 -4.20 48.34 61.59
N THR A 153 -3.15 48.71 62.34
CA THR A 153 -1.77 48.32 62.02
C THR A 153 -1.56 46.81 62.11
N ILE A 154 -2.10 46.14 63.14
CA ILE A 154 -2.02 44.69 63.27
C ILE A 154 -2.75 44.01 62.11
N ILE A 155 -3.99 44.44 61.82
CA ILE A 155 -4.81 43.89 60.72
C ILE A 155 -4.12 44.11 59.37
N LEU A 156 -3.54 45.28 59.13
CA LEU A 156 -2.85 45.57 57.88
C LEU A 156 -1.58 44.73 57.74
N ASN A 157 -0.81 44.56 58.81
CA ASN A 157 0.43 43.79 58.78
C ASN A 157 0.18 42.27 58.62
N THR A 158 -1.00 41.77 59.01
CA THR A 158 -1.37 40.35 58.83
C THR A 158 -2.06 40.10 57.48
N LEU A 159 -3.00 40.95 57.07
CA LEU A 159 -3.79 40.74 55.85
C LEU A 159 -3.08 41.18 54.58
N LEU A 160 -2.29 42.26 54.61
CA LEU A 160 -1.66 42.77 53.40
C LEU A 160 -0.66 41.78 52.77
N PRO A 161 0.19 41.07 53.53
CA PRO A 161 1.04 40.02 52.96
C PRO A 161 0.23 38.88 52.32
N GLN A 162 -0.84 38.42 52.98
CA GLN A 162 -1.71 37.35 52.46
C GLN A 162 -2.42 37.76 51.16
N LEU A 163 -2.93 39.00 51.12
CA LEU A 163 -3.55 39.57 49.91
C LEU A 163 -2.54 39.67 48.77
N ARG A 164 -1.31 40.12 49.07
CA ARG A 164 -0.22 40.18 48.08
C ARG A 164 0.13 38.80 47.53
N GLU A 165 0.30 37.81 48.40
CA GLU A 165 0.59 36.43 48.01
C GLU A 165 -0.52 35.85 47.12
N LYS A 166 -1.80 35.95 47.54
CA LYS A 166 -2.93 35.50 46.75
C LYS A 166 -3.02 36.24 45.40
N SER A 167 -2.77 37.55 45.37
CA SER A 167 -2.79 38.32 44.12
C SER A 167 -1.65 37.94 43.17
N ALA A 168 -0.45 37.68 43.71
CA ALA A 168 0.71 37.27 42.92
C ALA A 168 0.49 35.88 42.31
N HIS A 169 -0.04 34.95 43.11
CA HIS A 169 -0.39 33.61 42.61
C HIS A 169 -1.48 33.67 41.53
N LEU A 170 -2.54 34.46 41.75
CA LEU A 170 -3.59 34.63 40.74
C LEU A 170 -3.04 35.23 39.43
N GLN A 171 -2.13 36.21 39.55
CA GLN A 171 -1.47 36.81 38.39
C GLN A 171 -0.60 35.78 37.64
N GLU A 172 0.14 34.94 38.36
CA GLU A 172 0.92 33.83 37.77
C GLU A 172 0.02 32.85 37.02
N GLN A 173 -1.09 32.42 37.62
CA GLN A 173 -2.07 31.53 36.97
C GLN A 173 -2.69 32.16 35.71
N ILE A 174 -3.01 33.47 35.72
CA ILE A 174 -3.52 34.17 34.54
C ILE A 174 -2.46 34.24 33.43
N GLN A 175 -1.19 34.48 33.79
CA GLN A 175 -0.09 34.48 32.83
C GLN A 175 0.15 33.08 32.22
N GLU A 176 0.10 32.05 33.05
CA GLU A 176 0.18 30.65 32.61
C GLU A 176 -0.97 30.31 31.65
N LEU A 177 -2.21 30.67 31.99
CA LEU A 177 -3.37 30.47 31.12
C LEU A 177 -3.19 31.16 29.77
N SER A 178 -2.76 32.43 29.77
CA SER A 178 -2.50 33.17 28.53
C SER A 178 -1.39 32.52 27.70
N HIS A 179 -0.34 32.01 28.34
CA HIS A 179 0.73 31.29 27.65
C HIS A 179 0.22 30.01 26.99
N ILE A 180 -0.55 29.20 27.73
CA ILE A 180 -1.16 27.97 27.22
C ILE A 180 -2.12 28.28 26.06
N GLU A 181 -2.94 29.33 26.15
CA GLU A 181 -3.84 29.72 25.06
C GLU A 181 -3.10 30.14 23.80
N ASN A 182 -2.00 30.88 23.94
CA ASN A 182 -1.15 31.25 22.80
C ASN A 182 -0.49 30.01 22.18
N GLN A 183 0.01 29.08 23.00
CA GLN A 183 0.58 27.80 22.53
C GLN A 183 -0.46 26.96 21.79
N LEU A 184 -1.65 26.77 22.36
CA LEU A 184 -2.77 26.06 21.72
C LEU A 184 -3.14 26.70 20.38
N GLY A 185 -3.16 28.04 20.29
CA GLY A 185 -3.40 28.76 19.04
C GLY A 185 -2.35 28.46 17.97
N MET A 186 -1.07 28.49 18.35
CA MET A 186 0.05 28.16 17.45
C MET A 186 0.02 26.70 17.00
N GLU A 187 -0.17 25.76 17.93
CA GLU A 187 -0.27 24.33 17.63
C GLU A 187 -1.46 24.01 16.72
N HIS A 188 -2.62 24.60 16.98
CA HIS A 188 -3.80 24.43 16.15
C HIS A 188 -3.58 24.96 14.72
N HIS A 189 -2.93 26.10 14.57
CA HIS A 189 -2.56 26.63 13.25
C HIS A 189 -1.58 25.69 12.53
N LEU A 190 -0.55 25.20 13.22
CA LEU A 190 0.40 24.24 12.67
C LEU A 190 -0.29 22.93 12.26
N GLU A 191 -1.21 22.42 13.09
CA GLU A 191 -1.96 21.20 12.82
C GLU A 191 -2.77 21.34 11.54
N ASN A 192 -3.47 22.47 11.36
CA ASN A 192 -4.27 22.72 10.16
C ASN A 192 -3.40 22.86 8.91
N LYS A 193 -2.25 23.56 9.01
CA LYS A 193 -1.28 23.65 7.91
C LYS A 193 -0.72 22.27 7.52
N THR A 194 -0.42 21.42 8.49
CA THR A 194 0.06 20.05 8.25
C THR A 194 -1.03 19.19 7.61
N LYS A 195 -2.28 19.27 8.09
CA LYS A 195 -3.44 18.58 7.47
C LYS A 195 -3.64 19.00 6.02
N GLU A 196 -3.55 20.29 5.72
CA GLU A 196 -3.65 20.79 4.34
C GLU A 196 -2.52 20.28 3.45
N THR A 197 -1.29 20.26 3.97
CA THR A 197 -0.13 19.72 3.27
C THR A 197 -0.34 18.24 2.94
N ILE A 198 -0.78 17.46 3.92
CA ILE A 198 -1.11 16.04 3.75
C ILE A 198 -2.21 15.86 2.70
N ARG A 199 -3.29 16.65 2.74
CA ARG A 199 -4.36 16.60 1.73
C ARG A 199 -3.85 16.86 0.32
N LYS A 200 -2.97 17.85 0.14
CA LYS A 200 -2.34 18.15 -1.17
C LYS A 200 -1.47 16.99 -1.65
N GLN A 201 -0.68 16.40 -0.75
CA GLN A 201 0.16 15.24 -1.07
C GLN A 201 -0.68 14.00 -1.44
N TYR A 202 -1.82 13.77 -0.78
CA TYR A 202 -2.74 12.71 -1.15
C TYR A 202 -3.33 12.89 -2.55
N ALA A 203 -3.69 14.13 -2.93
CA ALA A 203 -4.18 14.44 -4.27
C ALA A 203 -3.09 14.27 -5.34
N GLU A 204 -1.84 14.66 -5.03
CA GLU A 204 -0.69 14.42 -5.90
C GLU A 204 -0.42 12.92 -6.06
N LEU A 205 -0.44 12.17 -4.95
CA LEU A 205 -0.24 10.72 -4.94
C LEU A 205 -1.31 10.01 -5.77
N SER A 206 -2.59 10.34 -5.61
CA SER A 206 -3.67 9.73 -6.38
C SER A 206 -3.50 9.99 -7.87
N LYS A 207 -3.12 11.21 -8.25
CA LYS A 207 -2.83 11.57 -9.64
C LYS A 207 -1.65 10.77 -10.20
N MET A 208 -0.56 10.63 -9.43
CA MET A 208 0.59 9.83 -9.84
C MET A 208 0.24 8.33 -9.96
N LEU A 209 -0.61 7.81 -9.08
CA LEU A 209 -1.09 6.43 -9.15
C LEU A 209 -1.96 6.17 -10.38
N GLU A 210 -2.79 7.13 -10.77
CA GLU A 210 -3.58 7.07 -12.01
C GLU A 210 -2.69 7.11 -13.25
N GLN A 211 -1.70 8.01 -13.29
CA GLN A 211 -0.70 8.06 -14.36
C GLN A 211 0.07 6.74 -14.48
N ARG A 212 0.47 6.15 -13.35
CA ARG A 212 1.15 4.85 -13.35
C ARG A 212 0.25 3.75 -13.90
N ALA A 213 -1.03 3.73 -13.53
CA ALA A 213 -1.97 2.73 -14.02
C ALA A 213 -2.11 2.80 -15.55
N HIS A 214 -2.23 4.00 -16.12
CA HIS A 214 -2.30 4.21 -17.57
C HIS A 214 -1.02 3.74 -18.29
N LEU A 215 0.14 4.18 -17.82
CA LEU A 215 1.43 3.76 -18.39
C LEU A 215 1.62 2.24 -18.31
N PHE A 216 1.15 1.62 -17.23
CA PHE A 216 1.24 0.19 -17.05
C PHE A 216 0.31 -0.58 -18.01
N GLU A 217 -0.89 -0.06 -18.30
CA GLU A 217 -1.84 -0.67 -19.24
C GLU A 217 -1.32 -0.61 -20.69
N GLU A 218 -0.75 0.53 -21.09
CA GLU A 218 -0.08 0.70 -22.39
C GLU A 218 1.14 -0.24 -22.50
N THR A 219 2.00 -0.27 -21.49
CA THR A 219 3.24 -1.07 -21.53
C THR A 219 2.97 -2.57 -21.49
N ASN A 220 2.00 -3.03 -20.69
CA ASN A 220 1.75 -4.47 -20.50
C ASN A 220 1.07 -5.12 -21.71
N THR A 221 0.15 -4.40 -22.38
CA THR A 221 -0.51 -4.88 -23.60
C THR A 221 0.48 -5.01 -24.75
N GLU A 222 1.35 -4.01 -24.93
CA GLU A 222 2.41 -4.04 -25.94
C GLU A 222 3.48 -5.09 -25.59
N SER A 223 3.99 -5.11 -24.36
CA SER A 223 5.06 -6.03 -23.94
C SER A 223 4.65 -7.51 -24.01
N ILE A 224 3.43 -7.87 -23.57
CA ILE A 224 2.93 -9.26 -23.66
C ILE A 224 2.72 -9.68 -25.12
N ALA A 225 2.09 -8.82 -25.93
CA ALA A 225 1.86 -9.11 -27.35
C ALA A 225 3.17 -9.31 -28.10
N HIS A 226 4.17 -8.45 -27.83
CA HIS A 226 5.48 -8.54 -28.46
C HIS A 226 6.30 -9.74 -27.96
N LYS A 227 6.31 -10.05 -26.66
CA LYS A 227 6.99 -11.24 -26.12
C LYS A 227 6.47 -12.53 -26.75
N ASN A 228 5.15 -12.64 -26.93
CA ASN A 228 4.52 -13.76 -27.62
C ASN A 228 4.91 -13.80 -29.10
N LYS A 229 4.95 -12.65 -29.78
CA LYS A 229 5.39 -12.56 -31.19
C LYS A 229 6.85 -12.95 -31.37
N ILE A 230 7.72 -12.61 -30.43
CA ILE A 230 9.14 -12.99 -30.42
C ILE A 230 9.31 -14.50 -30.24
N GLN A 231 8.56 -15.12 -29.34
CA GLN A 231 8.56 -16.59 -29.20
C GLN A 231 8.06 -17.29 -30.47
N GLU A 232 7.06 -16.72 -31.14
CA GLU A 232 6.55 -17.24 -32.42
C GLU A 232 7.57 -17.09 -33.56
N LEU A 233 8.22 -15.94 -33.68
CA LEU A 233 9.20 -15.68 -34.76
C LEU A 233 10.52 -16.42 -34.53
N SER A 234 11.00 -16.52 -33.29
CA SER A 234 12.21 -17.30 -32.96
C SER A 234 12.01 -18.80 -33.20
N SER A 235 10.84 -19.36 -32.86
CA SER A 235 10.53 -20.76 -33.19
C SER A 235 10.44 -21.01 -34.70
N LYS A 236 9.86 -20.07 -35.46
CA LYS A 236 9.85 -20.12 -36.94
C LYS A 236 11.25 -20.01 -37.55
N ALA A 237 12.10 -19.11 -37.03
CA ALA A 237 13.46 -18.91 -37.52
C ALA A 237 14.34 -20.15 -37.23
N ASN A 238 14.23 -20.74 -36.05
CA ASN A 238 14.93 -21.97 -35.69
C ASN A 238 14.48 -23.14 -36.59
N SER A 239 13.17 -23.27 -36.86
CA SER A 239 12.64 -24.28 -37.77
C SER A 239 13.10 -24.09 -39.22
N LEU A 240 13.22 -22.85 -39.69
CA LEU A 240 13.75 -22.54 -41.03
C LEU A 240 15.26 -22.78 -41.12
N GLN A 241 16.04 -22.45 -40.08
CA GLN A 241 17.47 -22.79 -40.01
C GLN A 241 17.69 -24.30 -40.00
N GLU A 242 16.86 -25.05 -39.26
CA GLU A 242 16.87 -26.52 -39.27
C GLU A 242 16.50 -27.08 -40.65
N LEU A 243 15.50 -26.49 -41.32
CA LEU A 243 15.10 -26.89 -42.67
C LEU A 243 16.23 -26.62 -43.68
N ILE A 244 16.86 -25.45 -43.65
CA ILE A 244 17.99 -25.11 -44.52
C ILE A 244 19.17 -26.05 -44.26
N ALA A 245 19.52 -26.29 -43.00
CA ALA A 245 20.57 -27.24 -42.64
C ALA A 245 20.25 -28.67 -43.13
N SER A 246 18.97 -29.08 -43.07
CA SER A 246 18.53 -30.40 -43.57
C SER A 246 18.57 -30.49 -45.10
N LEU A 247 18.25 -29.41 -45.81
CA LEU A 247 18.29 -29.36 -47.28
C LEU A 247 19.73 -29.28 -47.79
N GLU A 248 20.61 -28.54 -47.13
CA GLU A 248 22.05 -28.50 -47.42
C GLU A 248 22.70 -29.87 -47.15
N ALA A 249 22.32 -30.54 -46.06
CA ALA A 249 22.74 -31.91 -45.76
C ALA A 249 22.20 -32.93 -46.78
N SER A 250 20.98 -32.72 -47.29
CA SER A 250 20.36 -33.56 -48.32
C SER A 250 20.97 -33.33 -49.71
N GLN A 251 21.41 -32.11 -50.02
CA GLN A 251 22.10 -31.78 -51.27
C GLN A 251 23.56 -32.27 -51.28
N LYS A 252 24.25 -32.28 -50.13
CA LYS A 252 25.61 -32.87 -50.01
C LYS A 252 25.64 -34.40 -50.14
N ASN A 253 24.51 -35.09 -49.99
CA ASN A 253 24.44 -36.56 -49.95
C ASN A 253 23.91 -37.24 -51.24
N ARG A 254 23.92 -36.56 -52.40
CA ARG A 254 23.58 -37.19 -53.70
C ARG A 254 24.81 -37.64 -54.51
N ALA A 255 25.50 -38.67 -54.03
CA ALA A 255 26.18 -39.71 -54.83
C ALA A 255 26.46 -40.95 -53.95
N PRO A 256 26.39 -42.19 -54.49
CA PRO A 256 25.84 -43.32 -53.74
C PRO A 256 26.90 -44.21 -53.09
N LYS A 257 26.55 -44.84 -51.96
CA LYS A 257 26.83 -46.28 -51.73
C LYS A 257 26.04 -46.84 -50.56
N ALA A 258 25.80 -48.14 -50.71
CA ALA A 258 24.78 -48.93 -50.09
C ALA A 258 25.28 -49.75 -48.89
N LYS A 259 24.32 -50.10 -48.01
CA LYS A 259 24.18 -51.35 -47.22
C LYS A 259 25.27 -51.60 -46.15
N ASN A 260 24.96 -51.87 -44.89
CA ASN A 260 24.10 -52.94 -44.37
C ASN A 260 24.07 -52.91 -42.82
N ASN A 261 22.94 -53.35 -42.25
CA ASN A 261 22.77 -54.26 -41.09
C ASN A 261 23.45 -53.92 -39.73
N THR A 262 22.88 -54.12 -38.54
CA THR A 262 21.67 -54.78 -38.02
C THR A 262 21.64 -54.56 -36.50
N THR A 263 20.45 -54.61 -35.87
CA THR A 263 20.15 -55.01 -34.46
C THR A 263 20.75 -54.15 -33.32
N THR A 264 19.97 -53.59 -32.38
CA THR A 264 19.14 -54.29 -31.37
C THR A 264 18.01 -53.40 -30.79
N LYS A 265 16.82 -53.97 -30.61
CA LYS A 265 15.69 -53.52 -29.75
C LYS A 265 15.99 -53.85 -28.26
N PRO A 266 15.08 -53.64 -27.27
CA PRO A 266 14.38 -52.42 -26.80
C PRO A 266 14.40 -52.30 -25.25
N GLN A 267 14.31 -51.10 -24.64
CA GLN A 267 13.87 -50.87 -23.24
C GLN A 267 14.03 -49.37 -22.90
N LYS A 268 13.22 -48.68 -22.09
CA LYS A 268 11.98 -48.97 -21.35
C LYS A 268 11.42 -47.60 -20.91
N LEU A 269 10.12 -47.39 -21.08
CA LEU A 269 9.37 -46.42 -20.28
C LEU A 269 9.14 -47.05 -18.89
N THR A 270 9.41 -46.33 -17.80
CA THR A 270 8.42 -46.18 -16.72
C THR A 270 8.82 -45.10 -15.68
N PRO A 271 7.81 -44.49 -15.00
CA PRO A 271 7.90 -43.44 -13.99
C PRO A 271 7.68 -43.95 -12.55
N GLN A 272 7.51 -43.04 -11.58
CA GLN A 272 7.28 -43.16 -10.10
C GLN A 272 8.54 -42.96 -9.24
N LYS A 273 8.52 -42.32 -8.06
CA LYS A 273 7.48 -42.10 -7.02
C LYS A 273 8.00 -40.95 -6.13
N GLN A 274 7.27 -39.90 -5.75
CA GLN A 274 6.21 -39.80 -4.74
C GLN A 274 6.43 -40.55 -3.42
N GLU A 275 6.24 -39.76 -2.35
CA GLU A 275 5.99 -40.09 -0.93
C GLU A 275 7.18 -40.43 -0.03
N THR A 276 7.45 -39.51 0.91
CA THR A 276 6.89 -39.69 2.26
C THR A 276 6.91 -38.37 3.04
N ALA A 277 5.70 -37.87 3.30
CA ALA A 277 5.44 -37.02 4.44
C ALA A 277 5.64 -37.85 5.71
N GLN A 278 6.52 -37.42 6.60
CA GLN A 278 6.51 -37.87 7.97
C GLN A 278 6.61 -36.66 8.89
N ASN A 279 5.45 -36.39 9.49
CA ASN A 279 5.25 -35.79 10.80
C ASN A 279 6.54 -35.52 11.58
N GLN A 280 6.92 -34.26 11.63
CA GLN A 280 7.50 -33.71 12.85
C GLN A 280 6.62 -32.54 13.29
N LYS A 281 5.70 -32.87 14.20
CA LYS A 281 5.27 -31.94 15.25
C LYS A 281 6.54 -31.54 16.00
N THR A 282 7.19 -30.50 15.51
CA THR A 282 8.11 -29.72 16.30
C THR A 282 7.46 -28.36 16.37
N GLN A 283 7.06 -27.97 17.58
CA GLN A 283 6.89 -26.57 17.94
C GLN A 283 8.14 -25.85 17.43
N ARG A 284 8.03 -25.30 16.22
CA ARG A 284 9.09 -24.48 15.64
C ARG A 284 9.04 -23.23 16.48
N ASN A 285 9.90 -23.24 17.52
CA ASN A 285 10.29 -22.06 18.27
C ASN A 285 10.34 -20.94 17.25
N GLN A 286 9.46 -19.96 17.45
CA GLN A 286 9.23 -18.84 16.54
C GLN A 286 10.59 -18.20 16.27
N THR A 287 11.25 -18.66 15.20
CA THR A 287 12.56 -18.19 14.81
C THR A 287 12.33 -16.73 14.51
N ALA A 288 13.06 -15.86 15.23
CA ALA A 288 13.01 -14.44 15.00
C ALA A 288 13.47 -14.19 13.56
N PHE A 289 12.52 -14.12 12.63
CA PHE A 289 12.77 -13.65 11.29
C PHE A 289 13.05 -12.15 11.42
N ASN A 290 14.32 -11.79 11.40
CA ASN A 290 14.77 -10.40 11.33
C ASN A 290 14.57 -9.86 9.90
N LEU A 291 13.34 -9.92 9.39
CA LEU A 291 12.97 -9.12 8.23
C LEU A 291 12.78 -7.69 8.70
N ASN A 292 13.21 -6.74 7.89
CA ASN A 292 12.96 -5.32 8.09
C ASN A 292 11.62 -4.95 7.44
N LEU A 293 10.50 -5.45 7.98
CA LEU A 293 9.18 -5.17 7.45
C LEU A 293 8.74 -3.76 7.84
N THR A 294 7.96 -3.17 6.92
CA THR A 294 7.24 -1.92 7.14
C THR A 294 5.75 -2.20 7.22
N LEU A 295 5.01 -1.48 8.06
CA LEU A 295 3.55 -1.58 8.07
C LEU A 295 2.96 -1.19 6.70
N PRO A 296 1.97 -1.93 6.17
CA PRO A 296 1.35 -1.63 4.88
C PRO A 296 0.58 -0.31 4.86
N VAL A 297 0.20 0.22 6.03
CA VAL A 297 -0.47 1.51 6.16
C VAL A 297 -0.03 2.18 7.46
N GLN A 298 -0.06 3.51 7.48
CA GLN A 298 0.13 4.28 8.71
C GLN A 298 -1.17 4.29 9.52
N GLY A 299 -1.13 3.77 10.76
CA GLY A 299 -2.34 3.65 11.55
C GLY A 299 -2.09 3.05 12.93
N LYS A 300 -3.16 2.92 13.71
CA LYS A 300 -3.15 2.30 15.04
C LYS A 300 -3.45 0.80 14.89
N ILE A 301 -2.63 -0.05 15.50
CA ILE A 301 -2.98 -1.47 15.63
C ILE A 301 -4.12 -1.59 16.65
N ILE A 302 -5.28 -2.05 16.21
CA ILE A 302 -6.48 -2.21 17.05
C ILE A 302 -6.69 -3.65 17.51
N ASN A 303 -6.19 -4.62 16.76
CA ASN A 303 -6.15 -6.02 17.18
C ASN A 303 -4.84 -6.67 16.76
N GLN A 304 -4.30 -7.53 17.63
CA GLN A 304 -3.03 -8.22 17.43
C GLN A 304 -3.19 -9.66 16.96
N PHE A 305 -2.09 -10.24 16.47
CA PHE A 305 -2.02 -11.66 16.12
C PHE A 305 -2.33 -12.53 17.33
N GLY A 306 -3.22 -13.52 17.15
CA GLY A 306 -3.64 -14.44 18.20
C GLY A 306 -4.76 -13.92 19.10
N GLU A 307 -5.14 -12.65 18.98
CA GLU A 307 -6.26 -12.07 19.72
C GLU A 307 -7.58 -12.70 19.29
N LYS A 308 -8.41 -13.10 20.26
CA LYS A 308 -9.75 -13.65 20.01
C LYS A 308 -10.74 -12.50 19.93
N LEU A 309 -11.46 -12.40 18.82
CA LEU A 309 -12.64 -11.54 18.74
C LEU A 309 -13.84 -12.23 19.37
N ASP A 310 -14.84 -11.44 19.75
CA ASP A 310 -16.01 -11.81 20.55
C ASP A 310 -16.68 -13.14 20.15
N GLU A 311 -16.66 -13.51 18.85
CA GLU A 311 -17.19 -14.79 18.35
C GLU A 311 -16.35 -15.39 17.20
N GLY A 312 -15.04 -15.55 17.36
CA GLY A 312 -14.18 -16.03 16.26
C GLY A 312 -12.96 -16.88 16.62
N LEU A 313 -12.37 -17.47 15.58
CA LEU A 313 -11.01 -18.00 15.64
C LEU A 313 -10.03 -16.86 15.97
N PRO A 314 -8.91 -17.16 16.67
CA PRO A 314 -7.88 -16.16 16.91
C PRO A 314 -7.39 -15.56 15.58
N LEU A 315 -7.12 -14.25 15.59
CA LEU A 315 -6.62 -13.54 14.42
C LEU A 315 -5.32 -14.16 13.92
N GLN A 316 -5.25 -14.42 12.62
CA GLN A 316 -4.04 -14.91 11.93
C GLN A 316 -3.12 -13.78 11.47
N GLY A 317 -3.48 -12.53 11.76
CA GLY A 317 -2.76 -11.32 11.38
C GLY A 317 -3.05 -10.19 12.35
N ILE A 318 -2.88 -8.95 11.90
CA ILE A 318 -3.17 -7.73 12.66
C ILE A 318 -4.23 -6.89 11.95
N ARG A 319 -4.97 -6.09 12.71
CA ARG A 319 -5.90 -5.08 12.19
C ARG A 319 -5.39 -3.68 12.50
N LEU A 320 -5.34 -2.84 11.47
CA LEU A 320 -4.81 -1.48 11.50
C LEU A 320 -5.94 -0.50 11.20
N GLU A 321 -6.28 0.35 12.17
CA GLU A 321 -7.17 1.49 11.95
C GLU A 321 -6.38 2.64 11.30
N THR A 322 -6.85 3.14 10.16
CA THR A 322 -6.15 4.15 9.36
C THR A 322 -7.09 5.28 8.93
N ASN A 323 -6.52 6.33 8.34
CA ASN A 323 -7.28 7.40 7.70
C ASN A 323 -7.86 6.93 6.34
N LYS A 324 -8.93 7.61 5.93
CA LYS A 324 -9.52 7.44 4.59
C LYS A 324 -8.55 7.90 3.51
N GLY A 325 -8.56 7.20 2.38
CA GLY A 325 -7.66 7.53 1.27
C GLY A 325 -6.18 7.23 1.54
N SER A 326 -5.84 6.69 2.72
CA SER A 326 -4.46 6.33 3.04
C SER A 326 -3.86 5.39 2.01
N PRO A 327 -2.58 5.55 1.67
CA PRO A 327 -1.96 4.69 0.68
C PRO A 327 -1.58 3.37 1.32
N VAL A 328 -1.82 2.29 0.60
CA VAL A 328 -1.39 0.95 1.00
C VAL A 328 -0.11 0.65 0.27
N ILE A 329 0.93 0.31 1.01
CA ILE A 329 2.28 0.07 0.48
C ILE A 329 2.73 -1.37 0.64
N ALA A 330 3.71 -1.77 -0.16
CA ALA A 330 4.38 -3.06 -0.03
C ALA A 330 5.18 -3.12 1.28
N PRO A 331 4.84 -4.04 2.21
CA PRO A 331 5.57 -4.23 3.47
C PRO A 331 7.04 -4.62 3.28
N TYR A 332 7.30 -5.33 2.18
CA TYR A 332 8.61 -5.82 1.79
C TYR A 332 8.67 -6.07 0.28
N LYS A 333 9.87 -6.08 -0.29
CA LYS A 333 10.09 -6.42 -1.72
C LYS A 333 9.56 -7.82 -2.05
N GLY A 334 9.03 -8.02 -3.25
CA GLY A 334 8.47 -9.30 -3.66
C GLY A 334 7.77 -9.27 -5.00
N GLU A 335 7.00 -10.31 -5.31
CA GLU A 335 6.18 -10.43 -6.51
C GLU A 335 4.70 -10.59 -6.14
N VAL A 336 3.83 -9.86 -6.83
CA VAL A 336 2.38 -9.92 -6.59
C VAL A 336 1.83 -11.23 -7.16
N LEU A 337 1.34 -12.12 -6.31
CA LEU A 337 0.73 -13.39 -6.72
C LEU A 337 -0.77 -13.28 -7.00
N PHE A 338 -1.45 -12.38 -6.31
CA PHE A 338 -2.90 -12.24 -6.43
C PHE A 338 -3.36 -10.81 -6.15
N VAL A 339 -4.35 -10.38 -6.94
CA VAL A 339 -5.07 -9.11 -6.78
C VAL A 339 -6.54 -9.36 -7.09
N GLY A 340 -7.43 -9.02 -6.18
CA GLY A 340 -8.88 -9.08 -6.44
C GLY A 340 -9.75 -9.21 -5.20
N PRO A 341 -11.08 -9.22 -5.38
CA PRO A 341 -12.04 -9.38 -4.29
C PRO A 341 -11.96 -10.80 -3.69
N PHE A 342 -12.04 -10.91 -2.37
CA PHE A 342 -12.03 -12.19 -1.67
C PHE A 342 -12.99 -12.22 -0.48
N ARG A 343 -14.08 -12.99 -0.62
CA ARG A 343 -15.09 -13.21 0.44
C ARG A 343 -15.54 -11.88 1.07
N ASN A 344 -15.53 -11.81 2.40
CA ASN A 344 -15.91 -10.64 3.20
C ASN A 344 -14.72 -9.70 3.49
N TYR A 345 -13.54 -9.97 2.92
CA TYR A 345 -12.32 -9.16 3.14
C TYR A 345 -12.18 -7.99 2.14
N GLY A 346 -13.14 -7.83 1.22
CA GLY A 346 -13.06 -6.87 0.13
C GLY A 346 -11.93 -7.24 -0.83
N ASN A 347 -11.26 -6.23 -1.38
CA ASN A 347 -10.09 -6.48 -2.21
C ASN A 347 -8.89 -6.87 -1.37
N ILE A 348 -8.23 -7.95 -1.80
CA ILE A 348 -7.00 -8.45 -1.20
C ILE A 348 -5.86 -8.42 -2.21
N LEU A 349 -4.66 -8.37 -1.65
CA LEU A 349 -3.41 -8.41 -2.37
C LEU A 349 -2.47 -9.40 -1.67
N ILE A 350 -1.87 -10.32 -2.43
CA ILE A 350 -0.91 -11.30 -1.92
C ILE A 350 0.44 -11.07 -2.60
N ILE A 351 1.49 -10.90 -1.80
CA ILE A 351 2.87 -10.71 -2.26
C ILE A 351 3.69 -11.90 -1.80
N LYS A 352 4.37 -12.57 -2.74
CA LYS A 352 5.43 -13.53 -2.43
C LYS A 352 6.74 -12.79 -2.23
N HIS A 353 7.38 -13.04 -1.11
CA HIS A 353 8.70 -12.54 -0.75
C HIS A 353 9.76 -13.65 -0.92
N ASP A 354 11.00 -13.32 -0.57
CA ASP A 354 12.07 -14.30 -0.44
C ASP A 354 11.73 -15.35 0.66
N ASP A 355 12.34 -16.53 0.63
CA ASP A 355 12.20 -17.60 1.64
C ASP A 355 10.76 -18.14 1.85
N GLU A 356 9.94 -18.18 0.79
CA GLU A 356 8.55 -18.66 0.83
C GLU A 356 7.64 -17.88 1.81
N LEU A 357 8.03 -16.66 2.14
CA LEU A 357 7.23 -15.71 2.91
C LEU A 357 6.15 -15.08 2.03
N HIS A 358 4.97 -14.89 2.59
CA HIS A 358 3.84 -14.27 1.89
C HIS A 358 3.19 -13.19 2.76
N SER A 359 3.03 -11.99 2.20
CA SER A 359 2.19 -10.94 2.79
C SER A 359 0.81 -10.97 2.18
N LEU A 360 -0.23 -10.95 3.01
CA LEU A 360 -1.62 -10.76 2.62
C LEU A 360 -2.11 -9.44 3.20
N ILE A 361 -2.62 -8.57 2.33
CA ILE A 361 -3.17 -7.27 2.70
C ILE A 361 -4.61 -7.20 2.21
N ALA A 362 -5.54 -6.78 3.07
CA ALA A 362 -6.95 -6.68 2.75
C ALA A 362 -7.55 -5.35 3.23
N GLY A 363 -8.68 -4.96 2.63
CA GLY A 363 -9.35 -3.69 2.89
C GLY A 363 -8.97 -2.55 1.92
N LEU A 364 -8.37 -2.90 0.77
CA LEU A 364 -8.08 -1.95 -0.29
C LEU A 364 -9.38 -1.59 -1.05
N ASP A 365 -9.47 -0.35 -1.52
CA ASP A 365 -10.53 0.10 -2.42
C ASP A 365 -10.03 0.09 -3.87
N LYS A 366 -9.07 0.97 -4.17
CA LYS A 366 -8.36 0.99 -5.44
C LYS A 366 -7.07 0.20 -5.33
N ILE A 367 -6.77 -0.59 -6.35
CA ILE A 367 -5.51 -1.32 -6.48
C ILE A 367 -4.82 -0.87 -7.76
N ASN A 368 -3.54 -0.51 -7.64
CA ASN A 368 -2.72 0.02 -8.72
C ASN A 368 -1.62 -0.96 -9.13
N THR A 369 -1.80 -2.26 -8.89
CA THR A 369 -0.82 -3.28 -9.26
C THR A 369 -1.52 -4.49 -9.86
N VAL A 370 -0.74 -5.35 -10.52
CA VAL A 370 -1.23 -6.54 -11.21
C VAL A 370 -0.44 -7.77 -10.79
N VAL A 371 -1.00 -8.95 -11.05
CA VAL A 371 -0.31 -10.23 -10.85
C VAL A 371 0.97 -10.28 -11.69
N GLY A 372 2.06 -10.79 -11.09
CA GLY A 372 3.40 -10.87 -11.68
C GLY A 372 4.25 -9.60 -11.54
N HIS A 373 3.68 -8.49 -11.06
CA HIS A 373 4.45 -7.26 -10.84
C HIS A 373 5.43 -7.44 -9.68
N LYS A 374 6.69 -7.08 -9.92
CA LYS A 374 7.73 -7.07 -8.87
C LYS A 374 7.66 -5.75 -8.12
N VAL A 375 7.39 -5.81 -6.82
CA VAL A 375 7.25 -4.67 -5.90
C VAL A 375 8.50 -4.51 -5.01
N ILE A 376 8.79 -3.30 -4.54
CA ILE A 376 9.85 -3.02 -3.56
C ILE A 376 9.23 -2.46 -2.28
N THR A 377 9.94 -2.60 -1.16
CA THR A 377 9.49 -2.07 0.13
C THR A 377 9.11 -0.59 0.01
N GLY A 378 7.93 -0.23 0.54
CA GLY A 378 7.44 1.16 0.52
C GLY A 378 6.72 1.58 -0.75
N GLU A 379 6.70 0.75 -1.80
CA GLU A 379 5.98 1.08 -3.04
C GLU A 379 4.46 1.13 -2.82
N PRO A 380 3.78 2.22 -3.25
CA PRO A 380 2.33 2.31 -3.22
C PRO A 380 1.64 1.29 -4.16
N LEU A 381 0.83 0.43 -3.55
CA LEU A 381 0.08 -0.66 -4.20
C LEU A 381 -1.39 -0.31 -4.46
N GLY A 382 -1.94 0.63 -3.70
CA GLY A 382 -3.34 1.02 -3.79
C GLY A 382 -3.73 2.04 -2.73
N THR A 383 -5.03 2.27 -2.58
CA THR A 383 -5.56 3.22 -1.58
C THR A 383 -6.75 2.62 -0.83
N ILE A 384 -6.93 3.08 0.39
CA ILE A 384 -8.11 2.81 1.22
C ILE A 384 -9.30 3.63 0.72
N SER A 385 -10.51 3.10 0.89
CA SER A 385 -11.75 3.77 0.47
C SER A 385 -11.87 5.16 1.12
N ASN A 386 -12.44 6.09 0.35
CA ASN A 386 -12.86 7.40 0.83
C ASN A 386 -14.30 7.42 1.36
N ASP A 387 -15.01 6.30 1.33
CA ASP A 387 -16.42 6.22 1.72
C ASP A 387 -16.67 6.43 3.22
N ASN A 388 -17.94 6.64 3.59
CA ASN A 388 -18.42 7.07 4.90
C ASN A 388 -18.20 6.09 6.07
N ALA A 389 -17.39 5.04 5.92
CA ALA A 389 -16.98 4.20 7.04
C ALA A 389 -16.29 5.05 8.13
N ILE A 390 -16.67 4.85 9.40
CA ILE A 390 -15.97 5.42 10.55
C ILE A 390 -14.63 4.69 10.63
N LYS A 391 -13.54 5.42 10.33
CA LYS A 391 -12.13 4.98 10.30
C LYS A 391 -11.88 3.58 9.70
N PRO A 392 -11.47 3.50 8.42
CA PRO A 392 -11.23 2.23 7.75
C PRO A 392 -10.22 1.32 8.47
N ILE A 393 -10.44 0.01 8.34
CA ILE A 393 -9.58 -1.03 8.91
C ILE A 393 -8.87 -1.78 7.78
N VAL A 394 -7.56 -1.90 7.89
CA VAL A 394 -6.71 -2.73 7.03
C VAL A 394 -6.33 -4.00 7.79
N TYR A 395 -6.51 -5.15 7.15
CA TYR A 395 -6.02 -6.41 7.68
C TYR A 395 -4.69 -6.77 7.03
N TYR A 396 -3.70 -7.13 7.86
CA TYR A 396 -2.38 -7.55 7.41
C TYR A 396 -1.98 -8.87 8.04
N GLU A 397 -1.57 -9.82 7.20
CA GLU A 397 -1.12 -11.14 7.61
C GLU A 397 0.20 -11.49 6.94
N LEU A 398 1.08 -12.13 7.71
CA LEU A 398 2.36 -12.64 7.25
C LEU A 398 2.35 -14.16 7.40
N ARG A 399 2.69 -14.88 6.33
CA ARG A 399 2.79 -16.34 6.33
C ARG A 399 4.20 -16.79 6.02
N ASP A 400 4.69 -17.71 6.82
CA ASP A 400 5.95 -18.44 6.60
C ASP A 400 5.61 -19.86 6.17
N HIS A 401 6.00 -20.24 4.94
CA HIS A 401 5.69 -21.56 4.36
C HIS A 401 4.19 -21.93 4.46
N GLY A 402 3.31 -20.93 4.27
CA GLY A 402 1.85 -21.09 4.37
C GLY A 402 1.26 -21.04 5.79
N THR A 403 2.10 -20.99 6.84
CA THR A 403 1.65 -20.86 8.23
C THR A 403 1.62 -19.39 8.69
N PRO A 404 0.51 -18.89 9.26
CA PRO A 404 0.46 -17.52 9.77
C PRO A 404 1.40 -17.30 10.95
N ILE A 405 2.18 -16.23 10.89
CA ILE A 405 3.11 -15.81 11.95
C ILE A 405 2.81 -14.37 12.39
N ASN A 406 3.21 -14.00 13.61
CA ASN A 406 2.97 -12.65 14.13
C ASN A 406 3.74 -11.60 13.31
N PRO A 407 3.06 -10.72 12.54
CA PRO A 407 3.72 -9.76 11.67
C PRO A 407 4.51 -8.68 12.44
N ILE A 408 4.12 -8.39 13.69
CA ILE A 408 4.75 -7.37 14.52
C ILE A 408 6.21 -7.73 14.82
N LYS A 409 6.53 -9.03 14.90
CA LYS A 409 7.91 -9.48 15.18
C LYS A 409 8.90 -9.14 14.07
N GLY A 410 8.41 -9.04 12.83
CA GLY A 410 9.22 -8.63 11.68
C GLY A 410 9.18 -7.14 11.40
N LEU A 411 8.47 -6.32 12.19
CA LEU A 411 8.50 -4.88 11.99
C LEU A 411 9.85 -4.33 12.45
N GLN A 412 10.42 -3.41 11.67
CA GLN A 412 11.52 -2.59 12.18
C GLN A 412 11.08 -1.92 13.48
N LYS A 413 11.87 -2.09 14.57
CA LYS A 413 11.76 -1.21 15.73
C LYS A 413 12.02 0.21 15.23
N ILE A 414 10.96 0.96 14.94
CA ILE A 414 11.06 2.40 14.77
C ILE A 414 11.60 2.89 16.12
N ARG A 415 12.90 3.19 16.15
CA ARG A 415 13.54 3.86 17.29
C ARG A 415 12.78 5.17 17.46
N HIS A 416 11.89 5.22 18.45
CA HIS A 416 11.54 6.48 19.09
C HIS A 416 12.86 7.02 19.66
N GLN A 417 13.50 7.93 18.93
CA GLN A 417 14.40 8.87 19.57
C GLN A 417 13.50 9.96 20.16
N ASN A 418 13.70 10.14 21.46
CA ASN A 418 12.94 10.97 22.38
C ASN A 418 12.77 12.41 21.92
#